data_AF-A0A2G6BD62-F1
#
_entry.id   AF-A0A2G6BD62-F1
#
_cell.length_a   1.000
_cell.length_b   1.000
_cell.length_c   1.000
_cell.angle_alpha   90.00
_cell.angle_beta   90.00
_cell.angle_gamma   90.00
#
_symmetry.space_group_name_H-M   'P 1'
#
loop_
_entity.id
_entity.type
_entity.pdbx_description
1 polymer ?
#
loop_
_entity_poly.entity_id
_entity_poly.type
_entity_poly.pdbx_seq_one_letter_code
_entity_poly.pdbx_strand_id
1 'polypeptide(L)'
;MKTVSQEVQELSINSLESTLTKLSNAYTSMTEKGSNTTLVKKRRDAIQVGLESLHDVWRDIDFFYNKEEILQSKKVLQSIVPSIEKQLAKAKDGSPQKTVNERRLIALKLAIESLENRLV
;
A
#
# COMPACT_ATOMS: atom_id res chain seq x y z
N MET A 1 -10.55 0.74 12.81
CA MET A 1 -9.14 1.10 12.59
C MET A 1 -8.65 1.91 13.77
N LYS A 2 -7.44 1.67 14.27
CA LYS A 2 -6.83 2.46 15.36
C LYS A 2 -6.79 3.94 15.01
N THR A 3 -7.16 4.79 15.96
CA THR A 3 -6.95 6.24 15.86
C THR A 3 -5.46 6.52 15.82
N VAL A 4 -4.99 7.20 14.77
CA VAL A 4 -3.61 7.63 14.58
C VAL A 4 -3.55 9.15 14.39
N SER A 5 -2.41 9.77 14.71
CA SER A 5 -2.23 11.21 14.54
C SER A 5 -2.37 11.64 13.08
N GLN A 6 -2.76 12.89 12.83
CA GLN A 6 -2.87 13.44 11.48
C GLN A 6 -1.56 13.31 10.69
N GLU A 7 -0.42 13.52 11.33
CA GLU A 7 0.90 13.32 10.71
C GLU A 7 1.08 11.88 10.19
N VAL A 8 0.69 10.87 10.98
CA VAL A 8 0.77 9.47 10.55
C VAL A 8 -0.19 9.19 9.39
N GLN A 9 -1.38 9.80 9.39
CA GLN A 9 -2.32 9.68 8.27
C GLN A 9 -1.71 10.25 6.99
N GLU A 10 -1.22 11.49 7.02
CA GLU A 10 -0.62 12.18 5.87
C GLU A 10 0.62 11.43 5.35
N LEU A 11 1.52 11.01 6.24
CA LEU A 11 2.70 10.23 5.85
C LEU A 11 2.32 8.88 5.23
N SER A 12 1.23 8.26 5.71
CA SER A 12 0.76 6.98 5.18
C SER A 12 0.15 7.12 3.79
N ILE A 13 -0.72 8.13 3.60
CA ILE A 13 -1.31 8.46 2.29
C ILE A 13 -0.18 8.76 1.28
N ASN A 14 0.72 9.68 1.61
CA ASN A 14 1.84 10.04 0.73
C ASN A 14 2.74 8.84 0.39
N SER A 15 2.94 7.92 1.35
CA SER A 15 3.73 6.71 1.13
C SER A 15 3.06 5.75 0.14
N LEU A 16 1.74 5.56 0.24
CA LEU A 16 0.97 4.73 -0.67
C LEU A 16 0.82 5.36 -2.06
N GLU A 17 0.56 6.67 -2.15
CA GLU A 17 0.52 7.41 -3.44
C GLU A 17 1.85 7.30 -4.20
N SER A 18 2.99 7.47 -3.50
CA SER A 18 4.32 7.28 -4.09
C SER A 18 4.52 5.84 -4.56
N THR A 19 4.03 4.87 -3.78
CA THR A 19 4.12 3.45 -4.13
C THR A 19 3.24 3.12 -5.34
N LEU A 20 2.03 3.66 -5.40
CA LEU A 20 1.09 3.52 -6.52
C LEU A 20 1.70 4.08 -7.79
N THR A 21 2.23 5.31 -7.74
CA THR A 21 2.91 5.96 -8.87
C THR A 21 4.04 5.11 -9.41
N LYS A 22 4.90 4.56 -8.53
CA LYS A 22 6.00 3.69 -8.93
C LYS A 22 5.52 2.40 -9.61
N LEU A 23 4.49 1.75 -9.06
CA LEU A 23 3.94 0.53 -9.63
C LEU A 23 3.21 0.79 -10.94
N SER A 24 2.51 1.93 -11.08
CA SER A 24 1.89 2.37 -12.33
C SER A 24 2.93 2.59 -13.42
N ASN A 25 4.01 3.32 -13.12
CA ASN A 25 5.11 3.54 -14.08
C ASN A 25 5.80 2.23 -14.48
N ALA A 26 6.03 1.34 -13.52
CA ALA A 26 6.60 0.02 -13.79
C ALA A 26 5.66 -0.84 -14.66
N TYR A 27 4.35 -0.82 -14.38
CA TYR A 27 3.36 -1.52 -15.18
C TYR A 27 3.35 -1.01 -16.63
N THR A 28 3.32 0.31 -16.84
CA THR A 28 3.38 0.93 -18.17
C THR A 28 4.65 0.52 -18.91
N SER A 29 5.82 0.72 -18.30
CA SER A 29 7.10 0.40 -18.95
C SER A 29 7.24 -1.10 -19.28
N MET A 30 6.78 -1.99 -18.40
CA MET A 30 6.81 -3.43 -18.67
C MET A 30 5.82 -3.85 -19.76
N THR A 31 4.65 -3.20 -19.83
CA THR A 31 3.66 -3.42 -20.88
C THR A 31 4.23 -3.05 -22.24
N GLU A 32 4.85 -1.88 -22.35
CA GLU A 32 5.50 -1.39 -23.58
C GLU A 32 6.62 -2.33 -24.06
N LYS A 33 7.34 -2.96 -23.12
CA LYS A 33 8.40 -3.93 -23.41
C LYS A 33 7.89 -5.35 -23.66
N GLY A 34 6.58 -5.59 -23.66
CA GLY A 34 5.99 -6.92 -23.80
C GLY A 34 6.38 -7.90 -22.68
N SER A 35 6.77 -7.40 -21.51
CA SER A 35 7.18 -8.21 -20.36
C SER A 35 5.97 -8.69 -19.55
N ASN A 36 6.12 -9.77 -18.76
CA ASN A 36 5.03 -10.26 -17.91
C ASN A 36 4.69 -9.24 -16.79
N THR A 37 3.48 -8.68 -16.84
CA THR A 37 3.01 -7.63 -15.91
C THR A 37 2.15 -8.14 -14.76
N THR A 38 1.91 -9.45 -14.66
CA THR A 38 0.90 -10.03 -13.74
C THR A 38 1.12 -9.61 -12.29
N LEU A 39 2.36 -9.70 -11.79
CA LEU A 39 2.67 -9.38 -10.41
C LEU A 39 2.61 -7.87 -10.12
N VAL A 40 3.17 -7.05 -11.02
CA VAL A 40 3.18 -5.59 -10.84
C VAL A 40 1.77 -5.02 -10.91
N LYS A 41 0.92 -5.54 -11.80
CA LYS A 41 -0.51 -5.20 -11.87
C LYS A 41 -1.23 -5.52 -10.56
N LYS A 42 -1.13 -6.77 -10.08
CA LYS A 42 -1.75 -7.20 -8.82
C LYS A 42 -1.34 -6.33 -7.63
N ARG A 43 -0.06 -5.98 -7.52
CA ARG A 43 0.44 -5.11 -6.45
C ARG A 43 -0.05 -3.68 -6.59
N ARG A 44 -0.08 -3.13 -7.82
CA ARG A 44 -0.59 -1.79 -8.09
C ARG A 44 -2.05 -1.67 -7.66
N ASP A 45 -2.88 -2.58 -8.16
CA ASP A 45 -4.32 -2.56 -7.93
C ASP A 45 -4.61 -2.74 -6.42
N ALA A 46 -3.89 -3.63 -5.72
CA ALA A 46 -4.03 -3.78 -4.27
C ALA A 46 -3.60 -2.54 -3.46
N ILE A 47 -2.56 -1.83 -3.89
CA ILE A 47 -2.13 -0.57 -3.27
C ILE A 47 -3.19 0.51 -3.48
N GLN A 48 -3.80 0.57 -4.66
CA GLN A 48 -4.90 1.51 -4.95
C GLN A 48 -6.09 1.27 -4.03
N VAL A 49 -6.58 0.03 -3.93
CA VAL A 49 -7.68 -0.32 -3.01
C VAL A 49 -7.34 0.01 -1.56
N GLY A 50 -6.11 -0.28 -1.12
CA GLY A 50 -5.64 0.08 0.22
C GLY A 50 -5.60 1.59 0.47
N LEU A 51 -5.17 2.37 -0.52
CA LEU A 51 -5.12 3.83 -0.44
C LEU A 51 -6.52 4.45 -0.38
N GLU A 52 -7.42 4.03 -1.27
CA GLU A 52 -8.80 4.52 -1.29
C GLU A 52 -9.54 4.14 0.01
N SER A 53 -9.26 2.95 0.55
CA SER A 53 -9.80 2.53 1.86
C SER A 53 -9.35 3.43 3.02
N LEU A 54 -8.14 4.01 2.96
CA LEU A 54 -7.66 4.97 3.96
C LEU A 54 -8.24 6.37 3.72
N HIS A 55 -8.40 6.77 2.46
CA HIS A 55 -9.05 8.03 2.10
C HIS A 55 -10.50 8.09 2.57
N ASP A 56 -11.27 7.02 2.40
CA ASP A 56 -12.63 6.93 2.91
C ASP A 56 -12.67 7.11 4.44
N VAL A 57 -11.83 6.39 5.17
CA VAL A 57 -11.83 6.45 6.65
C VAL A 57 -11.36 7.81 7.19
N TRP A 58 -10.45 8.51 6.50
CA TRP A 58 -9.84 9.74 7.01
C TRP A 58 -10.34 11.03 6.36
N ARG A 59 -10.91 10.95 5.16
CA ARG A 59 -11.31 12.11 4.34
C ARG A 59 -12.73 12.00 3.80
N ASP A 60 -13.50 10.99 4.20
CA ASP A 60 -14.91 10.80 3.81
C ASP A 60 -15.10 10.74 2.28
N ILE A 61 -14.16 10.08 1.60
CA ILE A 61 -14.19 9.83 0.15
C ILE A 61 -14.75 8.43 -0.08
N ASP A 62 -15.84 8.30 -0.83
CA ASP A 62 -16.53 7.02 -1.02
C ASP A 62 -15.61 5.84 -1.41
N PHE A 63 -15.89 4.67 -0.82
CA PHE A 63 -15.21 3.39 -1.11
C PHE A 63 -16.14 2.37 -1.79
N PHE A 64 -15.86 2.03 -3.05
CA PHE A 64 -16.78 1.28 -3.92
C PHE A 64 -16.38 -0.17 -4.23
N TYR A 65 -15.35 -0.72 -3.59
CA TYR A 65 -14.88 -2.09 -3.89
C TYR A 65 -15.74 -3.15 -3.22
N ASN A 66 -15.97 -4.27 -3.93
CA ASN A 66 -16.71 -5.40 -3.41
C ASN A 66 -15.85 -6.30 -2.49
N LYS A 67 -16.50 -7.23 -1.79
CA LYS A 67 -15.85 -8.13 -0.83
C LYS A 67 -14.68 -8.93 -1.40
N GLU A 68 -14.78 -9.41 -2.65
CA GLU A 68 -13.72 -10.18 -3.30
C GLU A 68 -12.51 -9.30 -3.61
N GLU A 69 -12.73 -8.10 -4.12
CA GLU A 69 -11.67 -7.11 -4.40
C GLU A 69 -10.93 -6.71 -3.11
N ILE A 70 -11.66 -6.49 -2.02
CA ILE A 70 -11.09 -6.20 -0.70
C ILE A 70 -10.23 -7.38 -0.21
N LEU A 71 -10.75 -8.61 -0.29
CA LEU A 71 -10.05 -9.81 0.19
C LEU A 71 -8.77 -10.09 -0.60
N GLN A 72 -8.84 -9.98 -1.93
CA GLN A 72 -7.69 -10.13 -2.81
C GLN A 72 -6.63 -9.07 -2.55
N SER A 73 -7.04 -7.80 -2.46
CA SER A 73 -6.14 -6.68 -2.19
C SER A 73 -5.44 -6.85 -0.85
N LYS A 74 -6.19 -7.18 0.22
CA LYS A 74 -5.63 -7.47 1.53
C LYS A 74 -4.55 -8.56 1.48
N LYS A 75 -4.84 -9.69 0.82
CA LYS A 75 -3.88 -10.80 0.68
C LYS A 75 -2.60 -10.37 -0.05
N VAL A 76 -2.74 -9.56 -1.09
CA VAL A 76 -1.60 -9.02 -1.83
C VAL A 76 -0.79 -8.08 -0.95
N LEU A 77 -1.41 -7.15 -0.21
CA LEU A 77 -0.72 -6.23 0.69
C LEU A 77 0.04 -7.00 1.79
N GLN A 78 -0.59 -8.01 2.39
CA GLN A 78 0.07 -8.89 3.37
C GLN A 78 1.30 -9.59 2.78
N SER A 79 1.27 -9.99 1.50
CA SER A 79 2.43 -10.59 0.85
C SER A 79 3.61 -9.62 0.61
N ILE A 80 3.37 -8.31 0.62
CA ILE A 80 4.41 -7.28 0.44
C ILE A 80 5.17 -7.04 1.75
N VAL A 81 4.50 -7.13 2.89
CA VAL A 81 5.03 -6.80 4.23
C VAL A 81 6.38 -7.47 4.52
N PRO A 82 6.56 -8.80 4.36
CA PRO A 82 7.84 -9.46 4.66
C PRO A 82 9.02 -8.93 3.83
N SER A 83 8.75 -8.49 2.59
CA SER A 83 9.78 -7.89 1.74
C SER A 83 10.24 -6.54 2.28
N ILE A 84 9.34 -5.73 2.83
CA ILE A 84 9.68 -4.43 3.42
C ILE A 84 10.42 -4.62 4.74
N GLU A 85 10.00 -5.58 5.57
CA GLU A 85 10.68 -5.94 6.81
C GLU A 85 12.11 -6.41 6.55
N LYS A 86 12.33 -7.24 5.52
CA LYS A 86 13.67 -7.66 5.09
C LYS A 86 14.54 -6.49 4.61
N GLN A 87 13.95 -5.49 3.94
CA GLN A 87 14.67 -4.29 3.54
C GLN A 87 15.03 -3.41 4.74
N LEU A 88 14.15 -3.31 5.74
CA LEU A 88 14.40 -2.58 6.98
C LEU A 88 15.53 -3.21 7.80
N ALA A 89 15.53 -4.53 7.94
CA ALA A 89 16.59 -5.24 8.67
C ALA A 89 17.99 -5.03 8.08
N LYS A 90 18.08 -4.66 6.79
CA LYS A 90 19.33 -4.37 6.08
C LYS A 90 19.65 -2.88 6.00
N ALA A 91 18.71 -2.00 6.34
CA ALA A 91 18.89 -0.57 6.19
C ALA A 91 19.73 -0.01 7.35
N LYS A 92 20.70 0.84 7.03
CA LYS A 92 21.50 1.54 8.04
C LYS A 92 20.62 2.46 8.88
N ASP A 93 20.89 2.50 10.18
CA ASP A 93 20.22 3.42 11.11
C ASP A 93 20.39 4.88 10.68
N GLY A 94 19.30 5.64 10.78
CA GLY A 94 19.23 7.04 10.34
C GLY A 94 19.27 7.24 8.82
N SER A 95 19.33 6.19 8.00
CA SER A 95 19.34 6.35 6.54
C SER A 95 17.96 6.76 6.01
N PRO A 96 17.90 7.60 4.96
CA PRO A 96 16.64 7.94 4.29
C PRO A 96 15.85 6.69 3.84
N GLN A 97 16.57 5.64 3.42
CA GLN A 97 15.97 4.37 3.00
C GLN A 97 15.25 3.66 4.16
N LYS A 98 15.82 3.71 5.38
CA LYS A 98 15.18 3.16 6.58
C LYS A 98 13.88 3.91 6.86
N THR A 99 13.94 5.24 6.94
CA THR A 99 12.76 6.10 7.17
C THR A 99 11.64 5.86 6.15
N VAL A 100 11.99 5.79 4.86
CA VAL A 100 11.01 5.52 3.80
C VAL A 100 10.35 4.14 3.96
N ASN A 101 11.13 3.11 4.30
CA ASN A 101 10.60 1.76 4.47
C ASN A 101 9.78 1.62 5.76
N GLU A 102 10.12 2.35 6.83
CA GLU A 102 9.33 2.40 8.08
C GLU A 102 7.95 2.99 7.80
N ARG A 103 7.91 4.13 7.12
CA ARG A 103 6.67 4.78 6.69
C ARG A 103 5.84 3.86 5.79
N ARG A 104 6.47 3.18 4.83
CA ARG A 104 5.77 2.23 3.96
C ARG A 104 5.19 1.06 4.74
N LEU A 105 5.93 0.52 5.71
CA LEU A 105 5.45 -0.58 6.54
C LEU A 105 4.24 -0.16 7.38
N ILE A 106 4.29 1.03 7.99
CA ILE A 106 3.17 1.59 8.75
C ILE A 106 1.94 1.76 7.84
N ALA A 107 2.12 2.37 6.67
CA ALA A 107 1.04 2.61 5.73
C ALA A 107 0.38 1.31 5.23
N LEU A 108 1.19 0.28 4.93
CA LEU A 108 0.68 -1.05 4.56
C LEU A 108 -0.12 -1.69 5.68
N LYS A 109 0.35 -1.60 6.93
CA LYS A 109 -0.36 -2.15 8.09
C LYS A 109 -1.71 -1.47 8.31
N LEU A 110 -1.75 -0.13 8.21
CA LEU A 110 -3.00 0.62 8.32
C LEU A 110 -3.98 0.30 7.19
N ALA A 111 -3.50 0.20 5.94
CA ALA A 111 -4.33 -0.20 4.82
C ALA A 111 -4.91 -1.61 4.99
N ILE A 112 -4.10 -2.57 5.44
CA ILE A 112 -4.55 -3.95 5.73
C ILE A 112 -5.62 -3.93 6.82
N GLU A 113 -5.39 -3.24 7.94
CA GLU A 113 -6.35 -3.12 9.04
C GLU A 113 -7.66 -2.46 8.57
N SER A 114 -7.57 -1.40 7.75
CA SER A 114 -8.74 -0.73 7.17
C SER A 114 -9.56 -1.69 6.31
N LEU A 115 -8.92 -2.45 5.41
CA LEU A 115 -9.58 -3.46 4.59
C LEU A 115 -10.17 -4.60 5.44
N GLU A 116 -9.53 -5.01 6.52
CA GLU A 116 -10.07 -6.01 7.45
C GLU A 116 -11.37 -5.55 8.12
N ASN A 117 -11.44 -4.29 8.53
CA ASN A 117 -12.63 -3.72 9.16
C ASN A 117 -13.82 -3.60 8.20
N ARG A 118 -13.62 -3.66 6.88
CA ARG A 118 -14.69 -3.66 5.87
C ARG A 118 -15.23 -5.05 5.55
N LEU A 119 -14.59 -6.10 6.06
CA LEU A 119 -14.98 -7.50 5.81
C LEU A 119 -15.83 -8.10 6.94
N VAL A 120 -16.03 -7.35 8.03
CA VAL A 120 -16.80 -7.75 9.22
C VAL A 120 -18.23 -7.26 9.15
#